data_AF-A0A534KR52-F1
#
_entry.id   AF-A0A534KR52-F1
#
_cell.length_a   1.000
_cell.length_b   1.000
_cell.length_c   1.000
_cell.angle_alpha   90.00
_cell.angle_beta   90.00
_cell.angle_gamma   90.00
#
_symmetry.space_group_name_H-M   'P 1'
#
loop_
_entity.id
_entity.type
_entity.pdbx_description
1 polymer ?
#
loop_
_entity_poly.entity_id
_entity_poly.type
_entity_poly.pdbx_seq_one_letter_code
_entity_poly.pdbx_strand_id
1 'polypeptide(L)'
;MRESYSYFQTPFRNAQVNRDSQVFGDLESRVSAAAPTLFSLGGDPLPSQKFSRKYLTRHKKSGQLWRRAVRITPGGVESNVRYFKPHPFLADYGDGGYIYDVDGNKILDLMMGFGALLLGHNNRDIALEVIKQLESGSMLGVTSELYIDYIQAVRKAVPSMKKVRLCNSGTEATMHALRTARAYTGRDKIAKAEGAYHGAHDYVLQSLDMDSRTASRMNGYRAIPYGRGIPKAVSDLVVIFPYNDIEATAAILEENEDEVGALIIEPVLCGPGVIAPKANYLRRLRQLTRKKGI
;
A
#
# COMPACT_ATOMS: atom_id res chain seq x y z
N MET A 1 15.70 12.11 52.67
CA MET A 1 16.74 12.60 51.75
C MET A 1 16.02 13.12 50.52
N ARG A 2 15.68 14.41 50.55
CA ARG A 2 15.09 15.18 49.44
C ARG A 2 16.24 15.90 48.75
N GLU A 3 16.29 15.84 47.44
CA GLU A 3 17.00 16.73 46.48
C GLU A 3 16.94 15.99 45.13
N SER A 4 16.76 16.58 43.95
CA SER A 4 16.43 17.93 43.50
C SER A 4 16.48 17.83 41.98
N TYR A 5 15.37 18.07 41.25
CA TYR A 5 15.44 18.48 39.84
C TYR A 5 14.24 19.39 39.57
N SER A 6 14.46 20.68 39.82
CA SER A 6 13.64 21.80 39.40
C SER A 6 14.45 22.55 38.37
N TYR A 7 14.18 22.38 37.07
CA TYR A 7 14.57 23.34 36.04
C TYR A 7 13.56 23.25 34.88
N PHE A 8 13.08 24.42 34.45
CA PHE A 8 12.15 24.73 33.34
C PHE A 8 10.64 24.67 33.64
N GLN A 9 10.17 25.64 34.43
CA GLN A 9 8.89 26.29 34.17
C GLN A 9 9.16 27.66 33.52
N THR A 10 8.76 27.82 32.26
CA THR A 10 8.63 29.12 31.60
C THR A 10 7.21 29.23 31.05
N PRO A 11 6.43 30.30 31.35
CA PRO A 11 5.08 30.43 30.85
C PRO A 11 5.10 30.88 29.38
N PHE A 12 4.49 30.09 28.49
CA PHE A 12 4.23 30.50 27.11
C PHE A 12 3.24 31.67 27.11
N ARG A 13 3.76 32.87 26.84
CA ARG A 13 2.98 34.06 26.49
C ARG A 13 2.42 33.91 25.07
N ASN A 14 1.18 34.36 24.91
CA ASN A 14 0.41 34.47 23.67
C ASN A 14 1.26 34.87 22.44
N ALA A 15 1.36 33.95 21.47
CA ALA A 15 1.64 34.29 20.09
C ALA A 15 0.32 34.27 19.32
N GLN A 16 -0.11 35.44 18.84
CA GLN A 16 -1.23 35.57 17.91
C GLN A 16 -0.90 34.77 16.63
N VAL A 17 -1.69 33.74 16.35
CA VAL A 17 -1.64 33.00 15.09
C VAL A 17 -2.31 33.86 14.03
N ASN A 18 -1.51 34.48 13.16
CA ASN A 18 -2.00 35.09 11.92
C ASN A 18 -2.58 33.98 11.03
N ARG A 19 -3.85 34.10 10.68
CA ARG A 19 -4.56 33.19 9.78
C ARG A 19 -4.22 33.55 8.32
N ASP A 20 -3.12 33.03 7.81
CA ASP A 20 -2.81 33.16 6.38
C ASP A 20 -3.39 31.97 5.60
N SER A 21 -4.66 32.11 5.20
CA SER A 21 -5.36 31.25 4.24
C SER A 21 -4.80 31.31 2.82
N GLN A 22 -3.71 32.03 2.58
CA GLN A 22 -3.07 32.17 1.27
C GLN A 22 -2.11 31.01 0.93
N VAL A 23 -1.48 30.37 1.92
CA VAL A 23 -0.48 29.31 1.65
C VAL A 23 -1.11 28.03 1.06
N PHE A 24 -2.34 27.70 1.45
CA PHE A 24 -3.07 26.55 0.88
C PHE A 24 -3.62 26.82 -0.52
N GLY A 25 -4.07 28.04 -0.80
CA GLY A 25 -4.55 28.42 -2.14
C GLY A 25 -3.44 28.43 -3.20
N ASP A 26 -2.20 28.73 -2.79
CA ASP A 26 -1.05 28.79 -3.69
C ASP A 26 -0.50 27.40 -4.05
N LEU A 27 -0.79 26.35 -3.26
CA LEU A 27 -0.50 24.97 -3.63
C LEU A 27 -1.46 24.44 -4.71
N GLU A 28 -2.75 24.78 -4.63
CA GLU A 28 -3.73 24.40 -5.64
C GLU A 28 -3.46 25.10 -6.99
N SER A 29 -3.06 26.38 -6.97
CA SER A 29 -2.77 27.16 -8.17
C SER A 29 -1.51 26.67 -8.91
N ARG A 30 -0.45 26.30 -8.19
CA ARG A 30 0.81 25.79 -8.77
C ARG A 30 0.70 24.38 -9.33
N VAL A 31 -0.25 23.58 -8.85
CA VAL A 31 -0.58 22.25 -9.42
C VAL A 31 -1.28 22.38 -10.78
N SER A 32 -1.96 23.51 -11.03
CA SER A 32 -2.81 23.74 -12.21
C SER A 32 -2.09 24.28 -13.46
N ALA A 33 -0.91 24.92 -13.34
CA ALA A 33 -0.41 25.78 -14.42
C ALA A 33 0.61 25.15 -15.41
N ALA A 34 0.92 23.86 -15.31
CA ALA A 34 1.82 23.19 -16.27
C ALA A 34 1.53 21.68 -16.38
N ALA A 35 0.28 21.33 -16.68
CA ALA A 35 -0.11 19.94 -16.94
C ALA A 35 -0.08 19.66 -18.46
N PRO A 36 1.00 19.07 -19.01
CA PRO A 36 0.81 18.20 -20.15
C PRO A 36 -0.08 17.06 -19.68
N THR A 37 -1.19 16.89 -20.38
CA THR A 37 -2.16 15.80 -20.27
C THR A 37 -1.48 14.43 -20.10
N LEU A 38 -1.35 13.96 -18.86
CA LEU A 38 -1.01 12.57 -18.53
C LEU A 38 -1.39 12.28 -17.07
N PHE A 39 -2.67 12.47 -16.76
CA PHE A 39 -3.37 11.59 -15.84
C PHE A 39 -4.05 10.53 -16.72
N SER A 40 -3.36 9.43 -16.98
CA SER A 40 -4.08 8.18 -17.18
C SER A 40 -4.37 7.66 -15.78
N LEU A 41 -5.58 7.95 -15.27
CA LEU A 41 -6.19 6.98 -14.37
C LEU A 41 -6.12 5.66 -15.12
N GLY A 42 -5.35 4.69 -14.64
CA GLY A 42 -5.26 3.33 -15.18
C GLY A 42 -6.62 2.65 -15.12
N GLY A 43 -7.47 3.04 -16.06
CA GLY A 43 -8.90 2.84 -16.08
C GLY A 43 -9.50 4.05 -16.78
N ASP A 44 -9.85 3.88 -18.06
CA ASP A 44 -10.96 4.65 -18.63
C ASP A 44 -12.03 4.81 -17.53
N PRO A 45 -12.65 5.99 -17.34
CA PRO A 45 -13.75 6.11 -16.41
C PRO A 45 -14.71 4.98 -16.74
N LEU A 46 -14.86 4.02 -15.80
CA LEU A 46 -15.67 2.82 -15.97
C LEU A 46 -16.89 3.21 -16.81
N PRO A 47 -17.06 2.61 -18.01
CA PRO A 47 -17.78 3.17 -19.14
C PRO A 47 -19.00 3.92 -18.65
N SER A 48 -18.90 5.26 -18.64
CA SER A 48 -19.79 6.19 -17.94
C SER A 48 -20.77 5.44 -17.04
N GLN A 49 -20.33 4.97 -15.87
CA GLN A 49 -21.25 4.35 -14.92
C GLN A 49 -22.33 5.39 -14.65
N LYS A 50 -23.44 5.31 -15.38
CA LYS A 50 -24.69 5.92 -14.98
C LYS A 50 -25.00 5.19 -13.69
N PHE A 51 -24.49 5.70 -12.57
CA PHE A 51 -24.85 5.20 -11.27
C PHE A 51 -26.35 5.15 -11.29
N SER A 52 -26.88 3.94 -11.15
CA SER A 52 -28.30 3.76 -11.25
C SER A 52 -28.93 4.77 -10.29
N ARG A 53 -30.00 5.44 -10.70
CA ARG A 53 -30.77 6.30 -9.79
C ARG A 53 -31.03 5.58 -8.46
N LYS A 54 -31.17 4.24 -8.54
CA LYS A 54 -31.20 3.29 -7.43
C LYS A 54 -30.00 3.39 -6.47
N TYR A 55 -28.75 3.43 -6.94
CA TYR A 55 -27.58 3.63 -6.08
C TYR A 55 -27.69 4.93 -5.28
N LEU A 56 -27.90 6.06 -5.98
CA LEU A 56 -28.02 7.38 -5.34
C LEU A 56 -29.16 7.43 -4.33
N THR A 57 -30.31 6.81 -4.63
CA THR A 57 -31.44 6.78 -3.71
C THR A 57 -31.22 5.91 -2.49
N ARG A 58 -30.40 4.84 -2.61
CA ARG A 58 -30.11 3.91 -1.52
C ARG A 58 -28.99 4.39 -0.61
N HIS A 59 -28.12 5.28 -1.09
CA HIS A 59 -26.91 5.70 -0.36
C HIS A 59 -26.93 7.22 -0.06
N LYS A 60 -28.10 7.78 0.29
CA LYS A 60 -28.28 9.23 0.44
C LYS A 60 -27.48 9.79 1.62
N LYS A 61 -27.51 9.12 2.77
CA LYS A 61 -26.78 9.49 3.97
C LYS A 61 -25.28 9.33 3.75
N SER A 62 -24.87 8.27 3.06
CA SER A 62 -23.48 8.11 2.60
C SER A 62 -23.01 9.32 1.80
N GLY A 63 -23.79 9.79 0.81
CA GLY A 63 -23.43 10.98 0.02
C GLY A 63 -23.41 12.28 0.81
N GLN A 64 -24.23 12.42 1.87
CA GLN A 64 -24.18 13.57 2.78
C GLN A 64 -22.90 13.57 3.63
N LEU A 65 -22.55 12.41 4.19
CA LEU A 65 -21.36 12.24 5.01
C LEU A 65 -20.08 12.34 4.20
N TRP A 66 -20.05 11.79 2.98
CA TRP A 66 -18.90 11.94 2.09
C TRP A 66 -18.63 13.40 1.73
N ARG A 67 -19.67 14.23 1.48
CA ARG A 67 -19.48 15.68 1.29
C ARG A 67 -18.93 16.38 2.53
N ARG A 68 -19.20 15.86 3.73
CA ARG A 68 -18.52 16.32 4.94
C ARG A 68 -17.07 15.85 4.97
N ALA A 69 -16.80 14.59 4.63
CA ALA A 69 -15.46 14.02 4.59
C ALA A 69 -14.54 14.76 3.60
N VAL A 70 -15.01 15.08 2.38
CA VAL A 70 -14.24 15.82 1.36
C VAL A 70 -13.75 17.18 1.86
N ARG A 71 -14.47 17.82 2.80
CA ARG A 71 -14.07 19.10 3.39
C ARG A 71 -12.93 18.98 4.42
N ILE A 72 -12.63 17.77 4.89
CA ILE A 72 -11.66 17.53 5.97
C ILE A 72 -10.53 16.57 5.57
N THR A 73 -10.67 15.82 4.48
CA THR A 73 -9.63 14.93 3.95
C THR A 73 -9.69 14.86 2.42
N PRO A 74 -8.55 14.78 1.70
CA PRO A 74 -8.51 14.64 0.25
C PRO A 74 -9.39 13.50 -0.24
N GLY A 75 -10.27 13.79 -1.21
CA GLY A 75 -11.18 12.79 -1.80
C GLY A 75 -12.24 12.22 -0.84
N GLY A 76 -12.29 12.64 0.43
CA GLY A 76 -13.22 12.14 1.42
C GLY A 76 -13.01 10.67 1.81
N VAL A 77 -11.80 10.13 1.63
CA VAL A 77 -11.43 8.74 1.95
C VAL A 77 -10.04 8.67 2.58
N GLU A 78 -9.74 7.58 3.30
CA GLU A 78 -8.42 7.34 3.90
C GLU A 78 -7.46 6.60 2.95
N SER A 79 -7.96 6.09 1.83
CA SER A 79 -7.16 5.38 0.82
C SER A 79 -7.77 5.52 -0.57
N ASN A 80 -6.93 5.72 -1.58
CA ASN A 80 -7.34 5.95 -2.97
C ASN A 80 -8.24 4.85 -3.53
N VAL A 81 -8.02 3.59 -3.12
CA VAL A 81 -8.82 2.44 -3.58
C VAL A 81 -10.29 2.51 -3.16
N ARG A 82 -10.62 3.31 -2.14
CA ARG A 82 -12.00 3.51 -1.66
C ARG A 82 -12.73 4.61 -2.42
N TYR A 83 -12.02 5.43 -3.19
CA TYR A 83 -12.61 6.58 -3.87
C TYR A 83 -13.31 6.15 -5.17
N PHE A 84 -14.57 6.56 -5.31
CA PHE A 84 -15.23 6.62 -6.61
C PHE A 84 -16.29 7.72 -6.63
N LYS A 85 -16.56 8.28 -7.81
CA LYS A 85 -17.67 9.23 -8.03
C LYS A 85 -18.97 8.45 -8.26
N PRO A 86 -20.16 8.99 -7.92
CA PRO A 86 -20.39 10.32 -7.37
C PRO A 86 -20.03 10.43 -5.90
N HIS A 87 -20.07 9.33 -5.15
CA HIS A 87 -19.53 9.18 -3.80
C HIS A 87 -19.45 7.68 -3.45
N PRO A 88 -18.52 7.26 -2.58
CA PRO A 88 -18.55 5.93 -1.98
C PRO A 88 -19.74 5.73 -1.03
N PHE A 89 -20.11 4.48 -0.77
CA PHE A 89 -20.95 4.17 0.38
C PHE A 89 -20.11 4.24 1.66
N LEU A 90 -20.71 4.61 2.78
CA LEU A 90 -20.02 4.62 4.06
C LEU A 90 -20.48 3.42 4.89
N ALA A 91 -19.54 2.59 5.31
CA ALA A 91 -19.82 1.45 6.18
C ALA A 91 -20.28 1.91 7.57
N ASP A 92 -21.21 1.16 8.15
CA ASP A 92 -21.62 1.25 9.55
C ASP A 92 -20.98 0.10 10.34
N TYR A 93 -21.25 -1.14 9.94
CA TYR A 93 -20.63 -2.34 10.52
C TYR A 93 -20.53 -3.47 9.49
N GLY A 94 -19.83 -4.55 9.85
CA GLY A 94 -19.76 -5.77 9.06
C GLY A 94 -20.06 -6.99 9.91
N ASP A 95 -20.66 -8.00 9.32
CA ASP A 95 -20.93 -9.29 9.97
C ASP A 95 -20.91 -10.44 8.95
N GLY A 96 -20.10 -11.46 9.23
CA GLY A 96 -19.85 -12.58 8.31
C GLY A 96 -19.33 -12.09 6.96
N GLY A 97 -20.00 -12.46 5.87
CA GLY A 97 -19.66 -12.04 4.50
C GLY A 97 -20.27 -10.71 4.07
N TYR A 98 -20.80 -9.89 4.98
CA TYR A 98 -21.57 -8.70 4.63
C TYR A 98 -21.05 -7.42 5.29
N ILE A 99 -21.17 -6.32 4.55
CA ILE A 99 -21.07 -4.96 5.08
C ILE A 99 -22.47 -4.36 5.12
N TYR A 100 -22.76 -3.66 6.20
CA TYR A 100 -23.96 -2.85 6.38
C TYR A 100 -23.53 -1.39 6.33
N ASP A 101 -24.12 -0.62 5.42
CA ASP A 101 -23.80 0.81 5.29
C ASP A 101 -24.65 1.68 6.24
N VAL A 102 -24.29 2.96 6.34
CA VAL A 102 -24.98 3.95 7.19
C VAL A 102 -26.43 4.21 6.78
N ASP A 103 -26.83 3.80 5.57
CA ASP A 103 -28.18 3.88 5.01
C ASP A 103 -29.00 2.60 5.28
N GLY A 104 -28.41 1.58 5.93
CA GLY A 104 -29.04 0.31 6.27
C GLY A 104 -29.02 -0.73 5.15
N ASN A 105 -28.25 -0.51 4.07
CA ASN A 105 -28.10 -1.50 3.00
C ASN A 105 -27.18 -2.64 3.44
N LYS A 106 -27.66 -3.88 3.27
CA LYS A 106 -26.83 -5.09 3.36
C LYS A 106 -26.13 -5.34 2.01
N ILE A 107 -24.81 -5.37 2.03
CA ILE A 107 -23.94 -5.50 0.86
C ILE A 107 -23.10 -6.77 1.03
N LEU A 108 -23.16 -7.69 0.06
CA LEU A 108 -22.25 -8.86 0.03
C LEU A 108 -20.84 -8.35 -0.24
N ASP A 109 -19.91 -8.63 0.67
CA ASP A 109 -18.53 -8.21 0.54
C ASP A 109 -17.72 -9.29 -0.18
N LEU A 110 -17.24 -8.97 -1.39
CA LEU A 110 -16.33 -9.81 -2.16
C LEU A 110 -14.89 -9.28 -2.14
N MET A 111 -14.67 -8.13 -1.50
CA MET A 111 -13.34 -7.53 -1.34
C MET A 111 -12.68 -8.02 -0.06
N MET A 112 -13.46 -8.26 1.00
CA MET A 112 -13.02 -8.89 2.25
C MET A 112 -11.75 -8.25 2.83
N GLY A 113 -11.76 -6.92 2.93
CA GLY A 113 -10.59 -6.16 3.39
C GLY A 113 -9.36 -6.34 2.51
N PHE A 114 -9.55 -6.50 1.19
CA PHE A 114 -8.49 -6.80 0.22
C PHE A 114 -7.73 -8.09 0.56
N GLY A 115 -8.45 -9.09 1.07
CA GLY A 115 -7.92 -10.39 1.49
C GLY A 115 -7.55 -10.49 2.97
N ALA A 116 -7.47 -9.37 3.71
CA ALA A 116 -7.14 -9.41 5.14
C ALA A 116 -8.23 -10.07 6.01
N LEU A 117 -9.49 -9.99 5.59
CA LEU A 117 -10.64 -10.53 6.32
C LEU A 117 -11.04 -11.90 5.76
N LEU A 118 -10.07 -12.82 5.66
CA LEU A 118 -10.30 -14.16 5.13
C LEU A 118 -11.44 -14.91 5.84
N LEU A 119 -11.61 -14.69 7.14
CA LEU A 119 -12.61 -15.34 7.99
C LEU A 119 -13.91 -14.55 8.16
N GLY A 120 -14.11 -13.49 7.38
CA GLY A 120 -15.28 -12.62 7.49
C GLY A 120 -15.13 -11.50 8.50
N HIS A 121 -16.13 -10.62 8.47
CA HIS A 121 -16.33 -9.55 9.45
C HIS A 121 -16.85 -10.12 10.77
N ASN A 122 -16.45 -9.51 11.89
CA ASN A 122 -16.97 -9.83 13.21
C ASN A 122 -16.90 -11.34 13.57
N ASN A 123 -15.80 -12.01 13.20
CA ASN A 123 -15.59 -13.40 13.59
C ASN A 123 -15.57 -13.51 15.13
N ARG A 124 -16.52 -14.28 15.68
CA ARG A 124 -16.79 -14.32 17.12
C ARG A 124 -15.61 -14.82 17.94
N ASP A 125 -14.91 -15.84 17.45
CA ASP A 125 -13.78 -16.45 18.14
C ASP A 125 -12.60 -15.47 18.22
N ILE A 126 -12.32 -14.77 17.13
CA ILE A 126 -11.29 -13.71 17.10
C ILE A 126 -11.68 -12.56 18.04
N ALA A 127 -12.93 -12.10 17.96
CA ALA A 127 -13.40 -10.98 18.79
C ALA A 127 -13.29 -11.27 20.28
N LEU A 128 -13.61 -12.50 20.71
CA LEU A 128 -13.47 -12.93 22.11
C LEU A 128 -12.03 -12.90 22.59
N GLU A 129 -11.09 -13.42 21.81
CA GLU A 129 -9.67 -13.40 22.19
C GLU A 129 -9.10 -11.97 22.23
N VAL A 130 -9.54 -11.09 21.33
CA VAL A 130 -9.16 -9.67 21.38
C VAL A 130 -9.69 -9.01 22.66
N ILE A 131 -10.97 -9.20 23.00
CA ILE A 131 -11.58 -8.64 24.22
C ILE A 131 -10.82 -9.12 25.46
N LYS A 132 -10.54 -10.42 25.53
CA LYS A 132 -9.77 -11.02 26.63
C LYS A 132 -8.37 -10.41 26.73
N GLN A 133 -7.67 -10.21 25.60
CA GLN A 133 -6.35 -9.58 25.61
C GLN A 133 -6.40 -8.13 26.11
N LEU A 134 -7.49 -7.39 25.86
CA LEU A 134 -7.63 -6.01 26.35
C LEU A 134 -7.67 -5.92 27.88
N GLU A 135 -8.10 -6.97 28.59
CA GLU A 135 -8.04 -7.03 30.05
C GLU A 135 -6.59 -7.00 30.58
N SER A 136 -5.63 -7.46 29.78
CA SER A 136 -4.20 -7.44 30.08
C SER A 136 -3.47 -6.24 29.45
N GLY A 137 -4.18 -5.38 28.72
CA GLY A 137 -3.62 -4.25 27.97
C GLY A 137 -3.30 -4.57 26.50
N SER A 138 -3.43 -3.55 25.64
CA SER A 138 -3.21 -3.65 24.19
C SER A 138 -1.77 -3.40 23.75
N MET A 139 -0.96 -2.73 24.58
CA MET A 139 0.45 -2.44 24.30
C MET A 139 1.24 -2.36 25.61
N LEU A 140 2.23 -3.22 25.76
CA LEU A 140 3.02 -3.34 27.01
C LEU A 140 4.40 -2.67 26.93
N GLY A 141 4.85 -2.27 25.74
CA GLY A 141 6.20 -1.70 25.53
C GLY A 141 7.35 -2.70 25.72
N VAL A 142 7.04 -3.98 25.99
CA VAL A 142 7.99 -5.08 26.22
C VAL A 142 7.53 -6.33 25.47
N THR A 143 8.40 -7.34 25.38
CA THR A 143 8.05 -8.63 24.77
C THR A 143 7.03 -9.40 25.62
N SER A 144 6.22 -10.23 24.97
CA SER A 144 5.26 -11.12 25.63
C SER A 144 5.42 -12.56 25.16
N GLU A 145 4.86 -13.50 25.90
CA GLU A 145 4.76 -14.91 25.49
C GLU A 145 3.94 -15.06 24.20
N LEU A 146 2.84 -14.32 24.09
CA LEU A 146 2.00 -14.27 22.88
C LEU A 146 2.80 -13.92 21.61
N TYR A 147 3.79 -13.03 21.71
CA TYR A 147 4.67 -12.72 20.59
C TYR A 147 5.50 -13.95 20.17
N ILE A 148 6.04 -14.71 21.12
CA ILE A 148 6.85 -15.91 20.85
C ILE A 148 5.99 -16.96 20.14
N ASP A 149 4.79 -17.23 20.65
CA ASP A 149 3.85 -18.19 20.08
C ASP A 149 3.42 -17.79 18.67
N TYR A 150 3.14 -16.50 18.45
CA TYR A 150 2.78 -15.99 17.14
C TYR A 150 3.92 -16.20 16.12
N ILE A 151 5.16 -15.90 16.50
CA ILE A 151 6.32 -16.12 15.62
C ILE A 151 6.51 -17.61 15.32
N GLN A 152 6.28 -18.50 16.29
CA GLN A 152 6.31 -19.94 16.05
C GLN A 152 5.23 -20.38 15.05
N ALA A 153 4.01 -19.88 15.18
CA ALA A 153 2.92 -20.15 14.25
C ALA A 153 3.24 -19.68 12.82
N VAL A 154 3.81 -18.47 12.66
CA VAL A 154 4.25 -17.94 11.37
C VAL A 154 5.32 -18.85 10.74
N ARG A 155 6.32 -19.27 11.52
CA ARG A 155 7.40 -20.15 11.03
C ARG A 155 6.89 -21.54 10.64
N LYS A 156 5.87 -22.05 11.33
CA LYS A 156 5.20 -23.30 10.97
C LYS A 156 4.44 -23.17 9.65
N ALA A 157 3.74 -22.05 9.44
CA ALA A 157 2.99 -21.77 8.22
C ALA A 157 3.90 -21.50 7.01
N VAL A 158 5.05 -20.84 7.23
CA VAL A 158 6.02 -20.49 6.16
C VAL A 158 7.42 -20.97 6.56
N PRO A 159 7.77 -22.25 6.31
CA PRO A 159 9.02 -22.84 6.80
C PRO A 159 10.32 -22.21 6.28
N SER A 160 10.26 -21.43 5.19
CA SER A 160 11.39 -20.66 4.69
C SER A 160 11.75 -19.47 5.59
N MET A 161 10.82 -18.96 6.39
CA MET A 161 11.06 -17.90 7.37
C MET A 161 11.75 -18.48 8.60
N LYS A 162 13.07 -18.29 8.74
CA LYS A 162 13.84 -18.79 9.90
C LYS A 162 13.86 -17.82 11.07
N LYS A 163 13.94 -16.51 10.77
CA LYS A 163 13.81 -15.40 11.72
C LYS A 163 12.76 -14.43 11.16
N VAL A 164 11.98 -13.82 12.05
CA VAL A 164 10.84 -12.96 11.68
C VAL A 164 10.89 -11.70 12.53
N ARG A 165 10.58 -10.56 11.92
CA ARG A 165 10.33 -9.28 12.60
C ARG A 165 8.97 -8.75 12.13
N LEU A 166 8.13 -8.38 13.09
CA LEU A 166 6.78 -7.87 12.80
C LEU A 166 6.84 -6.40 12.41
N CYS A 167 5.86 -6.01 11.59
CA CYS A 167 5.63 -4.64 11.13
C CYS A 167 4.15 -4.32 11.32
N ASN A 168 3.77 -3.05 11.27
CA ASN A 168 2.40 -2.60 11.43
C ASN A 168 1.61 -2.62 10.12
N SER A 169 2.29 -2.77 8.98
CA SER A 169 1.66 -2.83 7.66
C SER A 169 2.47 -3.65 6.66
N GLY A 170 1.82 -4.05 5.56
CA GLY A 170 2.51 -4.63 4.40
C GLY A 170 3.52 -3.67 3.75
N THR A 171 3.24 -2.37 3.76
CA THR A 171 4.17 -1.33 3.27
C THR A 171 5.46 -1.28 4.09
N GLU A 172 5.36 -1.36 5.42
CA GLU A 172 6.54 -1.43 6.27
C GLU A 172 7.31 -2.73 6.08
N ALA A 173 6.60 -3.85 5.92
CA ALA A 173 7.21 -5.15 5.71
C ALA A 173 8.07 -5.19 4.44
N THR A 174 7.55 -4.69 3.31
CA THR A 174 8.29 -4.61 2.04
C THR A 174 9.43 -3.60 2.11
N MET A 175 9.21 -2.44 2.74
CA MET A 175 10.25 -1.44 2.97
C MET A 175 11.43 -2.03 3.76
N HIS A 176 11.16 -2.72 4.86
CA HIS A 176 12.19 -3.33 5.70
C HIS A 176 12.87 -4.52 5.00
N ALA A 177 12.14 -5.32 4.21
CA ALA A 177 12.71 -6.40 3.43
C ALA A 177 13.74 -5.87 2.42
N LEU A 178 13.39 -4.84 1.65
CA LEU A 178 14.29 -4.23 0.68
C LEU A 178 15.52 -3.58 1.36
N ARG A 179 15.32 -2.88 2.48
CA ARG A 179 16.44 -2.32 3.26
C ARG A 179 17.39 -3.40 3.76
N THR A 180 16.85 -4.51 4.24
CA THR A 180 17.65 -5.65 4.73
C THR A 180 18.43 -6.30 3.60
N ALA A 181 17.80 -6.48 2.43
CA ALA A 181 18.45 -7.05 1.26
C ALA A 181 19.59 -6.17 0.73
N ARG A 182 19.39 -4.85 0.67
CA ARG A 182 20.47 -3.88 0.35
C ARG A 182 21.61 -3.95 1.34
N ALA A 183 21.31 -3.97 2.64
CA ALA A 183 22.34 -4.07 3.69
C ALA A 183 23.12 -5.39 3.62
N TYR A 184 22.46 -6.48 3.24
CA TYR A 184 23.09 -7.79 3.09
C TYR A 184 23.98 -7.88 1.83
N THR A 185 23.50 -7.36 0.70
CA THR A 185 24.20 -7.45 -0.59
C THR A 185 25.22 -6.34 -0.81
N GLY A 186 25.08 -5.20 -0.14
CA GLY A 186 25.87 -4.00 -0.38
C GLY A 186 25.49 -3.28 -1.69
N ARG A 187 24.37 -3.65 -2.32
CA ARG A 187 23.95 -3.17 -3.64
C ARG A 187 22.72 -2.26 -3.53
N ASP A 188 22.71 -1.17 -4.30
CA ASP A 188 21.73 -0.09 -4.13
C ASP A 188 20.42 -0.28 -4.90
N LYS A 189 20.42 -0.91 -6.07
CA LYS A 189 19.21 -1.05 -6.88
C LYS A 189 18.30 -2.17 -6.37
N ILE A 190 17.00 -2.03 -6.60
CA ILE A 190 16.02 -3.10 -6.41
C ILE A 190 15.30 -3.37 -7.72
N ALA A 191 14.94 -4.62 -7.97
CA ALA A 191 14.13 -5.03 -9.10
C ALA A 191 12.69 -5.33 -8.66
N LYS A 192 11.70 -4.78 -9.37
CA LYS A 192 10.28 -5.10 -9.17
C LYS A 192 9.60 -5.41 -10.49
N ALA A 193 8.58 -6.26 -10.44
CA ALA A 193 7.74 -6.51 -11.60
C ALA A 193 6.94 -5.24 -11.97
N GLU A 194 6.79 -5.00 -13.27
CA GLU A 194 5.81 -4.05 -13.81
C GLU A 194 4.39 -4.44 -13.35
N GLY A 195 3.58 -3.45 -12.99
CA GLY A 195 2.23 -3.67 -12.48
C GLY A 195 2.14 -4.08 -11.01
N ALA A 196 3.24 -4.57 -10.42
CA ALA A 196 3.21 -5.07 -9.05
C ALA A 196 3.04 -3.95 -8.02
N TYR A 197 2.17 -4.20 -7.03
CA TYR A 197 1.94 -3.32 -5.88
C TYR A 197 2.56 -3.93 -4.62
N HIS A 198 3.51 -3.22 -4.03
CA HIS A 198 4.21 -3.65 -2.80
C HIS A 198 4.08 -2.64 -1.66
N GLY A 199 3.04 -1.82 -1.67
CA GLY A 199 2.77 -0.81 -0.65
C GLY A 199 3.12 0.61 -1.08
N ALA A 200 2.88 1.55 -0.17
CA ALA A 200 2.95 2.98 -0.43
C ALA A 200 4.28 3.60 0.04
N HIS A 201 5.41 3.07 -0.46
CA HIS A 201 6.73 3.66 -0.21
C HIS A 201 7.50 3.86 -1.52
N ASP A 202 8.38 4.86 -1.56
CA ASP A 202 8.89 5.46 -2.81
C ASP A 202 9.56 4.48 -3.78
N TYR A 203 10.30 3.49 -3.26
CA TYR A 203 10.97 2.48 -4.09
C TYR A 203 10.01 1.57 -4.86
N VAL A 204 8.81 1.31 -4.35
CA VAL A 204 7.87 0.37 -4.98
C VAL A 204 6.61 1.03 -5.52
N LEU A 205 6.39 2.31 -5.23
CA LEU A 205 5.43 3.17 -5.94
C LEU A 205 5.99 3.59 -7.31
N GLN A 206 6.37 2.61 -8.12
CA GLN A 206 6.93 2.78 -9.46
C GLN A 206 6.28 1.77 -10.40
N SER A 207 5.82 2.22 -11.57
CA SER A 207 5.27 1.39 -12.65
C SER A 207 4.18 0.43 -12.15
N LEU A 208 3.16 0.98 -11.49
CA LEU A 208 1.99 0.23 -10.99
C LEU A 208 0.98 -0.11 -12.09
N ASP A 209 0.99 0.65 -13.19
CA ASP A 209 0.17 0.37 -14.36
C ASP A 209 0.97 -0.55 -15.31
N MET A 210 0.33 -1.62 -15.78
CA MET A 210 0.85 -2.38 -16.92
C MET A 210 0.34 -1.74 -18.20
N ASP A 211 1.22 -1.09 -18.96
CA ASP A 211 0.89 -0.65 -20.31
C ASP A 211 2.03 -1.02 -21.26
N SER A 212 1.83 -2.09 -22.02
CA SER A 212 2.76 -2.54 -23.04
C SER A 212 3.02 -1.47 -24.11
N ARG A 213 2.08 -0.53 -24.32
CA ARG A 213 2.31 0.63 -25.20
C ARG A 213 3.24 1.64 -24.56
N THR A 214 3.22 1.77 -23.24
CA THR A 214 4.17 2.61 -22.50
C THR A 214 5.57 2.00 -22.54
N ALA A 215 5.72 0.70 -22.29
CA ALA A 215 7.02 0.02 -22.46
C ALA A 215 7.57 0.16 -23.90
N SER A 216 6.71 -0.02 -24.92
CA SER A 216 7.09 0.15 -26.33
C SER A 216 7.46 1.61 -26.66
N ARG A 217 6.71 2.60 -26.15
CA ARG A 217 7.00 4.03 -26.35
C ARG A 217 8.25 4.50 -25.62
N MET A 218 8.62 3.86 -24.51
CA MET A 218 9.78 4.23 -23.68
C MET A 218 11.05 3.45 -24.04
N ASN A 219 11.04 2.66 -25.13
CA ASN A 219 12.11 1.76 -25.54
C ASN A 219 12.54 0.80 -24.40
N GLY A 220 11.56 0.20 -23.71
CA GLY A 220 11.80 -0.79 -22.66
C GLY A 220 11.09 -0.50 -21.34
N TYR A 221 11.40 -1.32 -20.33
CA TYR A 221 10.81 -1.22 -19.00
C TYR A 221 11.57 -0.18 -18.16
N ARG A 222 10.88 0.88 -17.74
CA ARG A 222 11.45 1.96 -16.93
C ARG A 222 10.64 2.19 -15.67
N ALA A 223 11.30 2.64 -14.60
CA ALA A 223 10.63 3.08 -13.39
C ALA A 223 9.88 4.39 -13.68
N ILE A 224 8.56 4.34 -13.52
CA ILE A 224 7.66 5.49 -13.66
C ILE A 224 7.04 5.74 -12.30
N PRO A 225 7.33 6.87 -11.62
CA PRO A 225 6.79 7.12 -10.29
C PRO A 225 5.26 7.20 -10.32
N TYR A 226 4.63 6.53 -9.37
CA TYR A 226 3.17 6.56 -9.23
C TYR A 226 2.75 7.80 -8.42
N GLY A 227 2.43 8.87 -9.15
CA GLY A 227 2.09 10.16 -8.58
C GLY A 227 3.26 11.14 -8.56
N ARG A 228 2.98 12.36 -8.08
CA ARG A 228 3.98 13.43 -7.92
C ARG A 228 4.64 13.31 -6.54
N GLY A 229 5.88 13.77 -6.43
CA GLY A 229 6.58 13.88 -5.14
C GLY A 229 7.68 12.84 -4.91
N ILE A 230 7.80 11.83 -5.76
CA ILE A 230 8.93 10.88 -5.70
C ILE A 230 10.12 11.47 -6.49
N PRO A 231 11.29 11.69 -5.86
CA PRO A 231 12.46 12.21 -6.56
C PRO A 231 12.95 11.26 -7.64
N LYS A 232 13.45 11.82 -8.75
CA LYS A 232 14.07 11.03 -9.84
C LYS A 232 15.16 10.08 -9.33
N ALA A 233 15.97 10.54 -8.37
CA ALA A 233 17.01 9.73 -7.76
C ALA A 233 16.50 8.42 -7.14
N VAL A 234 15.24 8.38 -6.68
CA VAL A 234 14.63 7.13 -6.20
C VAL A 234 14.27 6.22 -7.36
N SER A 235 13.70 6.75 -8.45
CA SER A 235 13.40 5.97 -9.65
C SER A 235 14.66 5.36 -10.29
N ASP A 236 15.80 6.06 -10.21
CA ASP A 236 17.10 5.56 -10.70
C ASP A 236 17.61 4.34 -9.92
N LEU A 237 17.08 4.11 -8.72
CA LEU A 237 17.37 2.94 -7.88
C LEU A 237 16.42 1.75 -8.12
N VAL A 238 15.50 1.86 -9.09
CA VAL A 238 14.44 0.87 -9.31
C VAL A 238 14.51 0.34 -10.74
N VAL A 239 14.76 -0.96 -10.85
CA VAL A 239 14.77 -1.70 -12.10
C VAL A 239 13.40 -2.35 -12.28
N ILE A 240 12.77 -2.12 -13.43
CA ILE A 240 11.47 -2.72 -13.77
C ILE A 240 11.69 -3.90 -14.70
N PHE A 241 11.06 -5.03 -14.41
CA PHE A 241 11.06 -6.20 -15.29
C PHE A 241 9.63 -6.69 -15.62
N PRO A 242 9.41 -7.33 -16.77
CA PRO A 242 8.12 -7.90 -17.12
C PRO A 242 7.82 -9.17 -16.33
N TYR A 243 6.67 -9.20 -15.65
CA TYR A 243 6.15 -10.43 -15.07
C TYR A 243 5.87 -11.47 -16.16
N ASN A 244 6.14 -12.75 -15.90
CA ASN A 244 5.94 -13.87 -16.84
C ASN A 244 6.79 -13.85 -18.12
N ASP A 245 7.84 -13.02 -18.19
CA ASP A 245 8.87 -13.06 -19.24
C ASP A 245 10.26 -13.16 -18.60
N ILE A 246 10.71 -14.40 -18.42
CA ILE A 246 11.96 -14.73 -17.75
C ILE A 246 13.20 -14.39 -18.58
N GLU A 247 13.10 -14.41 -19.91
CA GLU A 247 14.26 -14.08 -20.76
C GLU A 247 14.50 -12.57 -20.76
N ALA A 248 13.44 -11.76 -20.88
CA ALA A 248 13.55 -10.32 -20.73
C ALA A 248 13.99 -9.94 -19.30
N THR A 249 13.47 -10.63 -18.27
CA THR A 249 13.94 -10.42 -16.90
C THR A 249 15.44 -10.72 -16.75
N ALA A 250 15.94 -11.79 -17.37
CA ALA A 250 17.36 -12.14 -17.32
C ALA A 250 18.24 -11.08 -17.99
N ALA A 251 17.86 -10.60 -19.17
CA ALA A 251 18.57 -9.54 -19.89
C ALA A 251 18.63 -8.24 -19.07
N ILE A 252 17.51 -7.82 -18.49
CA ILE A 252 17.43 -6.60 -17.65
C ILE A 252 18.33 -6.70 -16.40
N LEU A 253 18.38 -7.88 -15.77
CA LEU A 253 19.26 -8.13 -14.61
C LEU A 253 20.74 -8.30 -15.00
N GLU A 254 21.05 -8.50 -16.28
CA GLU A 254 22.42 -8.52 -16.81
C GLU A 254 22.90 -7.10 -17.12
N GLU A 255 22.03 -6.25 -17.67
CA GLU A 255 22.31 -4.82 -17.85
C GLU A 255 22.52 -4.05 -16.52
N ASN A 256 22.04 -4.60 -15.41
CA ASN A 256 22.21 -4.05 -14.06
C ASN A 256 23.00 -5.00 -13.15
N GLU A 257 23.96 -5.72 -13.73
CA GLU A 257 24.81 -6.66 -13.01
C GLU A 257 25.53 -5.97 -11.83
N ASP A 258 25.60 -6.68 -10.70
CA ASP A 258 26.18 -6.20 -9.44
C ASP A 258 25.55 -4.95 -8.81
N GLU A 259 24.57 -4.33 -9.45
CA GLU A 259 23.86 -3.17 -8.89
C GLU A 259 22.56 -3.55 -8.17
N VAL A 260 21.90 -4.65 -8.57
CA VAL A 260 20.63 -5.09 -7.97
C VAL A 260 20.88 -5.94 -6.73
N GLY A 261 20.43 -5.43 -5.57
CA GLY A 261 20.55 -6.10 -4.28
C GLY A 261 19.30 -6.86 -3.82
N ALA A 262 18.16 -6.64 -4.48
CA ALA A 262 16.91 -7.33 -4.15
C ALA A 262 16.00 -7.43 -5.36
N LEU A 263 15.28 -8.54 -5.48
CA LEU A 263 14.13 -8.66 -6.37
C LEU A 263 12.88 -8.93 -5.54
N ILE A 264 11.85 -8.09 -5.71
CA ILE A 264 10.56 -8.24 -5.04
C ILE A 264 9.46 -8.60 -6.05
N ILE A 265 8.57 -9.51 -5.66
CA ILE A 265 7.54 -10.06 -6.53
C ILE A 265 6.30 -10.53 -5.77
N GLU A 266 5.13 -10.36 -6.37
CA GLU A 266 3.89 -11.02 -5.99
C GLU A 266 3.85 -12.41 -6.67
N PRO A 267 3.74 -13.54 -5.93
CA PRO A 267 3.72 -14.88 -6.56
C PRO A 267 2.56 -15.10 -7.53
N VAL A 268 1.42 -14.45 -7.26
CA VAL A 268 0.33 -14.20 -8.20
C VAL A 268 0.20 -12.69 -8.22
N LEU A 269 0.46 -12.08 -9.37
CA LEU A 269 0.37 -10.63 -9.50
C LEU A 269 -1.09 -10.22 -9.31
N CYS A 270 -1.36 -9.27 -8.42
CA CYS A 270 -2.72 -8.81 -8.10
C CYS A 270 -2.91 -7.32 -8.39
N GLY A 271 -1.84 -6.53 -8.45
CA GLY A 271 -1.88 -5.08 -8.72
C GLY A 271 -2.69 -4.68 -9.96
N PRO A 272 -2.39 -5.22 -11.16
CA PRO A 272 -3.10 -4.90 -12.40
C PRO A 272 -4.25 -5.89 -12.70
N GLY A 273 -4.69 -6.66 -11.70
CA GLY A 273 -5.59 -7.80 -11.84
C GLY A 273 -4.92 -9.11 -11.40
N VAL A 274 -5.66 -10.23 -11.40
CA VAL A 274 -5.17 -11.54 -10.95
C VAL A 274 -4.47 -12.28 -12.09
N ILE A 275 -3.14 -12.24 -12.10
CA ILE A 275 -2.30 -12.86 -13.15
C ILE A 275 -1.47 -13.99 -12.55
N ALA A 276 -1.87 -15.22 -12.88
CA ALA A 276 -1.16 -16.41 -12.46
C ALA A 276 0.26 -16.49 -13.10
N PRO A 277 1.24 -17.04 -12.39
CA PRO A 277 2.56 -17.30 -12.98
C PRO A 277 2.44 -18.36 -14.09
N LYS A 278 3.13 -18.13 -15.21
CA LYS A 278 3.32 -19.15 -16.26
C LYS A 278 4.09 -20.34 -15.68
N ALA A 279 3.91 -21.50 -16.29
CA ALA A 279 4.52 -22.74 -15.83
C ALA A 279 6.04 -22.57 -15.58
N ASN A 280 6.49 -22.97 -14.39
CA ASN A 280 7.87 -22.87 -13.91
C ASN A 280 8.47 -21.46 -13.78
N TYR A 281 7.73 -20.39 -14.06
CA TYR A 281 8.25 -19.02 -14.03
C TYR A 281 8.92 -18.67 -12.68
N LEU A 282 8.21 -18.85 -11.56
CA LEU A 282 8.75 -18.54 -10.23
C LEU A 282 9.98 -19.38 -9.87
N ARG A 283 10.02 -20.65 -10.32
CA ARG A 283 11.17 -21.53 -10.10
C ARG A 283 12.40 -21.03 -10.86
N ARG A 284 12.23 -20.68 -12.14
CA ARG A 284 13.30 -20.12 -12.97
C ARG A 284 13.78 -18.77 -12.42
N LEU A 285 12.87 -17.92 -11.96
CA LEU A 285 13.21 -16.64 -11.32
C LEU A 285 14.04 -16.83 -10.04
N ARG A 286 13.69 -17.81 -9.20
CA ARG A 286 14.49 -18.14 -8.00
C ARG A 286 15.87 -18.70 -8.34
N GLN A 287 16.01 -19.45 -9.43
CA GLN A 287 17.31 -19.93 -9.91
C GLN A 287 18.17 -18.76 -10.42
N LEU A 288 17.58 -17.86 -11.20
CA LEU A 288 18.23 -16.67 -11.75
C LEU A 288 18.75 -15.75 -10.62
N THR A 289 17.88 -15.39 -9.68
CA THR A 289 18.25 -14.55 -8.52
C THR A 289 19.37 -15.20 -7.70
N ARG A 290 19.30 -16.51 -7.44
CA ARG A 290 20.38 -17.24 -6.76
C ARG A 290 21.71 -17.17 -7.51
N LYS A 291 21.71 -17.35 -8.84
CA LYS A 291 22.93 -17.28 -9.67
C LYS A 291 23.59 -15.90 -9.61
N LYS A 292 22.78 -14.83 -9.54
CA LYS A 292 23.25 -13.43 -9.50
C LYS A 292 23.53 -12.87 -8.09
N GLY A 293 23.35 -13.67 -7.04
CA GLY A 293 23.50 -13.21 -5.66
C GLY A 293 22.43 -12.21 -5.21
N ILE A 294 21.20 -12.37 -5.75
CA ILE A 294 19.99 -11.58 -5.44
C ILE A 294 19.04 -12.39 -4.54
#